data_AF-A0A4Q3N4Q8-F1
#
_entry.id   AF-A0A4Q3N4Q8-F1
#
_cell.length_a   1.000
_cell.length_b   1.000
_cell.length_c   1.000
_cell.angle_alpha   90.00
_cell.angle_beta   90.00
_cell.angle_gamma   90.00
#
_symmetry.space_group_name_H-M   'P 1'
#
loop_
_entity.id
_entity.type
_entity.pdbx_description
1 polymer ?
#
loop_
_entity_poly.entity_id
_entity_poly.type
_entity_poly.pdbx_seq_one_letter_code
_entity_poly.pdbx_strand_id
1 'polypeptide(L)'
;MNWPRMPNASRRTPSPALALRPQLLASAITLAFCAPAALAQPATGGATTGSPAYTSQRLSAWLLQQKLPDDAYLPGLSWMAASELVTQAAMKRALRTHLMGSDQTAEAAPDARLRLSEWIATLPVTGRVPVSVADARYLETRPAEDPVLGDDHRISVPARPTTVTVVTSDGRLCAVPHLAGHTARGYLSACRTPALNRPVDRVWLAQPDGRVQNFGIAGWNAEAQGEPAPGAWIWAPEQGSGWGDDFSARLIEFLATQGPAPDSTAERPQARLAPAPRPEPSPYSLDGLLGSFTGSPPLRDRAVIGGDWGGIGLLQTPTARMSPAGDISVSYSRAYPFWNLNVTLQPLDWMEVSYRYSSVNEELYGPAIAGNLNFNYFRGPTALFGGVQIQTPWEPFVVKLEYE
;
A
#
# COMPACT_ATOMS: atom_id res chain seq x y z
N MET A 1 29.34 13.64 -47.37
CA MET A 1 29.09 12.37 -46.65
C MET A 1 27.64 11.98 -46.84
N ASN A 2 27.43 10.82 -47.46
CA ASN A 2 26.14 10.20 -47.76
C ASN A 2 25.38 9.80 -46.49
N TRP A 3 24.05 9.97 -46.48
CA TRP A 3 23.12 9.09 -45.76
C TRP A 3 21.86 8.85 -46.61
N PRO A 4 21.26 7.63 -46.61
CA PRO A 4 20.47 7.13 -47.73
C PRO A 4 18.93 7.24 -47.55
N ARG A 5 18.23 7.18 -48.69
CA ARG A 5 16.76 7.18 -48.84
C ARG A 5 16.12 5.85 -48.44
N MET A 6 14.94 5.94 -47.81
CA MET A 6 13.99 4.84 -47.56
C MET A 6 13.36 4.30 -48.85
N PRO A 7 13.02 3.00 -48.95
CA PRO A 7 12.19 2.46 -50.02
C PRO A 7 10.70 2.33 -49.67
N ASN A 8 9.90 2.45 -50.73
CA ASN A 8 8.46 2.57 -50.83
C ASN A 8 7.65 1.30 -50.52
N ALA A 9 6.40 1.54 -50.12
CA ALA A 9 5.31 0.59 -49.98
C ALA A 9 4.89 -0.06 -51.32
N SER A 10 4.66 -1.37 -51.32
CA SER A 10 4.07 -2.13 -52.42
C SER A 10 2.67 -2.66 -52.08
N ARG A 11 1.76 -2.41 -53.02
CA ARG A 11 0.32 -2.69 -53.04
C ARG A 11 -0.01 -4.20 -53.00
N ARG A 12 -1.09 -4.58 -52.34
CA ARG A 12 -1.74 -5.90 -52.47
C ARG A 12 -3.04 -5.78 -53.28
N THR A 13 -3.20 -6.67 -54.25
CA THR A 13 -4.43 -6.94 -55.04
C THR A 13 -5.10 -8.25 -54.57
N PRO A 14 -6.37 -8.51 -54.94
CA PRO A 14 -7.28 -9.39 -54.17
C PRO A 14 -7.61 -10.77 -54.81
N SER A 15 -8.01 -11.70 -53.92
CA SER A 15 -8.93 -12.87 -54.01
C SER A 15 -8.80 -13.92 -55.15
N PRO A 16 -9.20 -15.19 -54.89
CA PRO A 16 -10.62 -15.55 -55.04
C PRO A 16 -11.18 -16.45 -53.91
N ALA A 17 -12.51 -16.44 -53.84
CA ALA A 17 -13.35 -17.27 -52.98
C ALA A 17 -13.46 -18.72 -53.51
N LEU A 18 -13.65 -19.68 -52.59
CA LEU A 18 -14.31 -20.95 -52.88
C LEU A 18 -15.26 -21.30 -51.73
N ALA A 19 -16.42 -21.86 -52.10
CA ALA A 19 -17.64 -21.95 -51.32
C ALA A 19 -18.01 -23.41 -50.95
N LEU A 20 -19.11 -23.53 -50.19
CA LEU A 20 -19.92 -24.72 -49.83
C LEU A 20 -19.36 -25.64 -48.72
N ARG A 21 -20.16 -26.24 -47.84
CA ARG A 21 -21.55 -26.07 -47.33
C ARG A 21 -21.66 -27.04 -46.10
N PRO A 22 -22.66 -26.86 -45.22
CA PRO A 22 -22.83 -27.62 -43.97
C PRO A 22 -23.61 -28.91 -44.19
N GLN A 23 -23.41 -29.95 -43.34
CA GLN A 23 -24.45 -30.74 -42.67
C GLN A 23 -23.93 -32.07 -42.07
N LEU A 24 -24.44 -32.35 -40.86
CA LEU A 24 -24.85 -33.65 -40.31
C LEU A 24 -23.80 -34.76 -40.12
N LEU A 25 -23.55 -35.13 -38.85
CA LEU A 25 -24.01 -36.42 -38.33
C LEU A 25 -23.77 -36.54 -36.82
N ALA A 26 -24.87 -36.81 -36.12
CA ALA A 26 -24.88 -37.33 -34.77
C ALA A 26 -24.22 -38.71 -34.73
N SER A 27 -23.55 -39.05 -33.62
CA SER A 27 -23.85 -40.26 -32.83
C SER A 27 -22.90 -40.37 -31.64
N ALA A 28 -23.51 -40.62 -30.49
CA ALA A 28 -22.89 -41.02 -29.23
C ALA A 28 -22.12 -42.33 -29.37
N ILE A 29 -21.16 -42.57 -28.48
CA ILE A 29 -21.03 -43.83 -27.72
C ILE A 29 -20.20 -43.57 -26.46
N THR A 30 -20.85 -43.90 -25.36
CA THR A 30 -20.40 -44.09 -23.99
C THR A 30 -19.32 -45.18 -23.84
N LEU A 31 -18.29 -44.92 -23.04
CA LEU A 31 -17.53 -45.89 -22.24
C LEU A 31 -16.93 -45.10 -21.06
N ALA A 32 -17.46 -45.22 -19.84
CA ALA A 32 -17.30 -46.31 -18.88
C ALA A 32 -16.32 -45.90 -17.76
N PHE A 33 -16.93 -45.58 -16.61
CA PHE A 33 -16.48 -45.79 -15.23
C PHE A 33 -15.10 -46.42 -15.03
N CYS A 34 -14.20 -45.70 -14.35
CA CYS A 34 -13.47 -46.23 -13.20
C CYS A 34 -12.82 -45.08 -12.40
N ALA A 35 -13.35 -44.82 -11.20
CA ALA A 35 -12.77 -43.91 -10.21
C ALA A 35 -11.96 -44.73 -9.19
N PRO A 36 -10.75 -44.32 -8.80
CA PRO A 36 -10.15 -44.79 -7.56
C PRO A 36 -10.60 -43.86 -6.42
N ALA A 37 -11.45 -44.40 -5.54
CA ALA A 37 -11.75 -43.81 -4.25
C ALA A 37 -10.50 -43.91 -3.35
N ALA A 38 -9.67 -42.88 -3.35
CA ALA A 38 -8.67 -42.69 -2.31
C ALA A 38 -9.38 -42.16 -1.05
N LEU A 39 -9.45 -43.02 -0.03
CA LEU A 39 -9.89 -42.66 1.32
C LEU A 39 -8.91 -41.63 1.92
N ALA A 40 -9.22 -40.35 1.77
CA ALA A 40 -8.60 -39.30 2.56
C ALA A 40 -9.20 -39.34 3.98
N GLN A 41 -8.39 -39.74 4.95
CA GLN A 41 -8.71 -39.57 6.37
C GLN A 41 -8.69 -38.07 6.71
N PRO A 42 -9.70 -37.52 7.40
CA PRO A 42 -9.66 -36.14 7.83
C PRO A 42 -8.63 -35.98 8.95
N ALA A 43 -7.74 -35.00 8.78
CA ALA A 43 -6.84 -34.54 9.82
C ALA A 43 -7.63 -34.09 11.05
N THR A 44 -7.30 -34.67 12.20
CA THR A 44 -7.78 -34.27 13.51
C THR A 44 -7.07 -32.99 13.94
N GLY A 45 -7.83 -31.89 14.14
CA GLY A 45 -7.29 -30.67 14.75
C GLY A 45 -7.98 -29.38 14.34
N GLY A 46 -9.26 -29.23 14.67
CA GLY A 46 -10.02 -28.00 14.53
C GLY A 46 -11.47 -28.28 14.86
N ALA A 47 -11.99 -27.72 15.95
CA ALA A 47 -13.39 -27.87 16.33
C ALA A 47 -14.27 -27.17 15.28
N THR A 48 -14.65 -27.88 14.22
CA THR A 48 -15.68 -27.42 13.29
C THR A 48 -17.04 -27.70 13.92
N THR A 49 -17.49 -26.81 14.80
CA THR A 49 -18.91 -26.75 15.16
C THR A 49 -19.68 -26.42 13.88
N GLY A 50 -20.45 -27.37 13.37
CA GLY A 50 -21.47 -27.07 12.37
C GLY A 50 -22.48 -26.10 12.99
N SER A 51 -22.45 -24.84 12.57
CA SER A 51 -23.39 -23.84 13.06
C SER A 51 -24.81 -24.11 12.51
N PRO A 52 -25.86 -23.86 13.33
CA PRO A 52 -27.26 -24.02 12.93
C PRO A 52 -27.65 -22.99 11.86
N ALA A 53 -28.74 -23.27 11.13
CA ALA A 53 -29.39 -22.28 10.27
C ALA A 53 -29.70 -21.02 11.08
N TYR A 54 -29.23 -19.86 10.62
CA TYR A 54 -29.43 -18.59 11.30
C TYR A 54 -30.88 -18.16 11.12
N THR A 55 -31.64 -18.01 12.21
CA THR A 55 -32.87 -17.20 12.15
C THR A 55 -32.47 -15.82 11.64
N SER A 56 -33.06 -15.34 10.55
CA SER A 56 -32.70 -14.06 9.91
C SER A 56 -32.52 -12.95 10.95
N GLN A 57 -31.27 -12.64 11.27
CA GLN A 57 -30.88 -11.70 12.31
C GLN A 57 -29.59 -10.99 11.91
N ARG A 58 -29.35 -9.81 12.50
CA ARG A 58 -28.13 -9.04 12.28
C ARG A 58 -26.92 -9.68 12.97
N LEU A 59 -25.73 -9.46 12.42
CA LEU A 59 -24.48 -9.94 13.00
C LEU A 59 -24.27 -9.38 14.41
N SER A 60 -24.61 -8.11 14.65
CA SER A 60 -24.59 -7.50 15.99
C SER A 60 -25.44 -8.29 17.00
N ALA A 61 -26.68 -8.61 16.65
CA ALA A 61 -27.60 -9.37 17.50
C ALA A 61 -27.09 -10.79 17.77
N TRP A 62 -26.52 -11.45 16.76
CA TRP A 62 -25.91 -12.76 16.93
C TRP A 62 -24.70 -12.69 17.89
N LEU A 63 -23.81 -11.71 17.71
CA LEU A 63 -22.62 -11.51 18.55
C LEU A 63 -22.98 -11.31 20.03
N LEU A 64 -24.03 -10.54 20.33
CA LEU A 64 -24.50 -10.30 21.70
C LEU A 64 -25.06 -11.56 22.38
N GLN A 65 -25.54 -12.53 21.59
CA GLN A 65 -26.06 -13.80 22.12
C GLN A 65 -24.96 -14.84 22.34
N GLN A 66 -23.81 -14.71 21.66
CA GLN A 66 -22.74 -15.69 21.76
C GLN A 66 -21.90 -15.48 23.03
N LYS A 67 -21.57 -16.59 23.70
CA LYS A 67 -20.51 -16.62 24.70
C LYS A 67 -19.19 -17.00 24.02
N LEU A 68 -18.48 -15.99 23.54
CA LEU A 68 -17.17 -16.17 22.91
C LEU A 68 -16.12 -16.61 23.96
N PRO A 69 -15.13 -17.43 23.58
CA PRO A 69 -14.02 -17.79 24.46
C PRO A 69 -13.10 -16.58 24.73
N ASP A 70 -12.31 -16.65 25.80
CA ASP A 70 -11.45 -15.53 26.23
C ASP A 70 -10.36 -15.17 25.20
N ASP A 71 -9.98 -16.10 24.33
CA ASP A 71 -9.01 -15.93 23.25
C ASP A 71 -9.65 -15.57 21.90
N ALA A 72 -10.96 -15.31 21.88
CA ALA A 72 -11.69 -14.95 20.67
C ALA A 72 -11.14 -13.67 20.03
N TYR A 73 -10.81 -13.76 18.75
CA TYR A 73 -10.22 -12.67 18.00
C TYR A 73 -11.22 -12.06 17.03
N LEU A 74 -11.96 -11.06 17.51
CA LEU A 74 -12.98 -10.36 16.72
C LEU A 74 -12.43 -9.73 15.43
N PRO A 75 -11.25 -9.09 15.38
CA PRO A 75 -10.69 -8.63 14.10
C PRO A 75 -10.50 -9.76 13.09
N GLY A 76 -10.35 -11.01 13.52
CA GLY A 76 -10.27 -12.17 12.64
C GLY A 76 -11.62 -12.80 12.27
N LEU A 77 -12.75 -12.25 12.73
CA LEU A 77 -14.08 -12.78 12.44
C LEU A 77 -14.26 -12.97 10.94
N SER A 78 -14.74 -14.15 10.57
CA SER A 78 -14.95 -14.54 9.20
C SER A 78 -16.43 -14.84 9.00
N TRP A 79 -17.10 -13.93 8.29
CA TRP A 79 -18.43 -14.17 7.75
C TRP A 79 -18.27 -14.83 6.39
N MET A 80 -18.73 -16.06 6.26
CA MET A 80 -18.68 -16.85 5.03
C MET A 80 -20.08 -16.87 4.41
N ALA A 81 -20.18 -16.49 3.14
CA ALA A 81 -21.42 -16.53 2.37
C ALA A 81 -21.21 -17.41 1.13
N ALA A 82 -22.19 -18.27 0.80
CA ALA A 82 -22.06 -19.17 -0.34
C ALA A 82 -22.02 -18.40 -1.68
N SER A 83 -22.65 -17.23 -1.73
CA SER A 83 -22.61 -16.31 -2.88
C SER A 83 -21.20 -15.87 -3.27
N GLU A 84 -20.29 -15.72 -2.29
CA GLU A 84 -18.92 -15.25 -2.53
C GLU A 84 -17.95 -16.35 -2.95
N LEU A 85 -18.37 -17.62 -2.90
CA LEU A 85 -17.51 -18.74 -3.32
C LEU A 85 -17.09 -18.61 -4.79
N VAL A 86 -18.00 -18.16 -5.66
CA VAL A 86 -17.72 -18.01 -7.10
C VAL A 86 -16.73 -16.87 -7.35
N THR A 87 -16.93 -15.73 -6.69
CA THR A 87 -16.04 -14.56 -6.77
C THR A 87 -14.63 -14.92 -6.32
N GLN A 88 -14.51 -15.51 -5.13
CA GLN A 88 -13.20 -15.87 -4.58
C GLN A 88 -12.52 -17.00 -5.37
N ALA A 89 -13.28 -17.98 -5.89
CA ALA A 89 -12.73 -18.99 -6.81
C ALA A 89 -12.20 -18.37 -8.11
N ALA A 90 -12.88 -17.34 -8.64
CA ALA A 90 -12.40 -16.59 -9.80
C ALA A 90 -11.11 -15.83 -9.49
N MET A 91 -11.00 -15.16 -8.33
CA MET A 91 -9.76 -14.51 -7.87
C MET A 91 -8.59 -15.49 -7.80
N LYS A 92 -8.79 -16.64 -7.14
CA LYS A 92 -7.78 -17.70 -7.02
C LYS A 92 -7.31 -18.21 -8.39
N ARG A 93 -8.26 -18.46 -9.29
CA ARG A 93 -7.96 -18.92 -10.66
C ARG A 93 -7.19 -17.87 -11.45
N ALA A 94 -7.59 -16.60 -11.39
CA ALA A 94 -6.92 -15.51 -12.09
C ALA A 94 -5.46 -15.36 -11.65
N LEU A 95 -5.19 -15.41 -10.34
CA LEU A 95 -3.83 -15.41 -9.80
C LEU A 95 -2.99 -16.56 -10.33
N ARG A 96 -3.51 -17.79 -10.28
CA ARG A 96 -2.78 -18.97 -10.77
C ARG A 96 -2.56 -18.93 -12.27
N THR A 97 -3.52 -18.45 -13.05
CA THR A 97 -3.36 -18.26 -14.51
C THR A 97 -2.26 -17.24 -14.80
N HIS A 98 -2.20 -16.13 -14.07
CA HIS A 98 -1.12 -15.14 -14.22
C HIS A 98 0.26 -15.77 -13.88
N LEU A 99 0.34 -16.56 -12.82
CA LEU A 99 1.57 -17.23 -12.41
C LEU A 99 2.04 -18.32 -13.37
N MET A 100 1.12 -19.03 -14.02
CA MET A 100 1.40 -20.09 -14.99
C MET A 100 1.52 -19.58 -16.43
N GLY A 101 1.10 -18.34 -16.69
CA GLY A 101 1.03 -17.78 -18.03
C GLY A 101 2.38 -17.81 -18.72
N SER A 102 2.38 -18.34 -19.95
CA SER A 102 3.51 -18.33 -20.90
C SER A 102 3.85 -16.92 -21.42
N ASP A 103 3.39 -15.88 -20.74
CA ASP A 103 3.61 -14.50 -21.11
C ASP A 103 5.09 -14.21 -20.89
N GLN A 104 5.81 -13.94 -21.98
CA GLN A 104 7.24 -13.59 -21.97
C GLN A 104 7.51 -12.25 -21.26
N THR A 105 6.44 -11.59 -20.77
CA THR A 105 6.42 -10.33 -20.03
C THR A 105 6.49 -10.51 -18.52
N ALA A 106 6.28 -11.72 -18.01
CA ALA A 106 6.38 -11.96 -16.57
C ALA A 106 7.85 -12.00 -16.15
N GLU A 107 8.31 -10.89 -15.60
CA GLU A 107 9.70 -10.64 -15.21
C GLU A 107 10.15 -11.46 -13.99
N ALA A 108 9.20 -11.93 -13.16
CA ALA A 108 9.51 -12.68 -11.95
C ALA A 108 10.12 -14.07 -12.24
N ALA A 109 11.04 -14.50 -11.36
CA ALA A 109 11.77 -15.76 -11.51
C ALA A 109 10.82 -16.98 -11.64
N PRO A 110 11.04 -17.89 -12.62
CA PRO A 110 10.14 -19.03 -12.85
C PRO A 110 9.89 -19.90 -11.61
N ASP A 111 10.93 -20.19 -10.83
CA ASP A 111 10.81 -21.02 -9.63
C ASP A 111 9.98 -20.33 -8.52
N ALA A 112 10.08 -19.00 -8.42
CA ALA A 112 9.29 -18.23 -7.47
C ALA A 112 7.81 -18.23 -7.87
N ARG A 113 7.52 -18.07 -9.17
CA ARG A 113 6.16 -18.17 -9.72
C ARG A 113 5.55 -19.54 -9.48
N LEU A 114 6.33 -20.61 -9.69
CA LEU A 114 5.88 -21.97 -9.45
C LEU A 114 5.54 -22.20 -7.96
N ARG A 115 6.47 -21.88 -7.05
CA ARG A 115 6.24 -22.03 -5.60
C ARG A 115 5.02 -21.24 -5.13
N LEU A 116 4.87 -20.00 -5.59
CA LEU A 116 3.72 -19.18 -5.23
C LEU A 116 2.41 -19.75 -5.79
N SER A 117 2.42 -20.28 -7.03
CA SER A 117 1.25 -20.92 -7.66
C SER A 117 0.84 -22.20 -6.92
N GLU A 118 1.82 -23.01 -6.50
CA GLU A 118 1.61 -24.22 -5.72
C GLU A 118 1.04 -23.89 -4.34
N TRP A 119 1.62 -22.91 -3.64
CA TRP A 119 1.09 -22.46 -2.35
C TRP A 119 -0.34 -21.92 -2.48
N ILE A 120 -0.62 -21.02 -3.44
CA ILE A 120 -1.97 -20.49 -3.68
C ILE A 120 -2.96 -21.63 -3.99
N ALA A 121 -2.52 -22.71 -4.65
CA ALA A 121 -3.35 -23.87 -4.90
C ALA A 121 -3.85 -24.53 -3.60
N THR A 122 -3.06 -24.49 -2.52
CA THR A 122 -3.43 -25.05 -1.20
C THR A 122 -4.45 -24.21 -0.43
N LEU A 123 -4.54 -22.90 -0.70
CA LEU A 123 -5.42 -22.00 0.03
C LEU A 123 -6.91 -22.26 -0.27
N PRO A 124 -7.79 -22.39 0.74
CA PRO A 124 -9.20 -22.68 0.52
C PRO A 124 -9.96 -21.52 -0.14
N VAL A 125 -11.11 -21.85 -0.72
CA VAL A 125 -12.13 -20.88 -1.13
C VAL A 125 -13.22 -20.90 -0.07
N THR A 126 -13.15 -19.96 0.87
CA THR A 126 -13.99 -19.86 2.07
C THR A 126 -15.31 -19.11 1.87
N GLY A 127 -15.42 -18.28 0.84
CA GLY A 127 -16.51 -17.33 0.64
C GLY A 127 -16.53 -16.21 1.69
N ARG A 128 -15.37 -15.88 2.27
CA ARG A 128 -15.27 -14.88 3.33
C ARG A 128 -15.59 -13.48 2.80
N VAL A 129 -16.56 -12.82 3.43
CA VAL A 129 -16.84 -11.40 3.33
C VAL A 129 -16.14 -10.67 4.48
N PRO A 130 -15.31 -9.65 4.21
CA PRO A 130 -14.67 -8.88 5.26
C PRO A 130 -15.68 -8.03 6.03
N VAL A 131 -15.54 -7.97 7.35
CA VAL A 131 -16.31 -7.09 8.23
C VAL A 131 -15.32 -6.12 8.86
N SER A 132 -15.43 -4.85 8.49
CA SER A 132 -14.47 -3.78 8.82
C SER A 132 -14.25 -3.61 10.33
N VAL A 133 -15.31 -3.77 11.13
CA VAL A 133 -15.30 -3.70 12.60
C VAL A 133 -16.31 -4.71 13.13
N ALA A 134 -15.82 -5.85 13.62
CA ALA A 134 -16.64 -6.93 14.16
C ALA A 134 -16.99 -6.74 15.65
N ASP A 135 -17.40 -5.53 16.03
CA ASP A 135 -17.86 -5.22 17.39
C ASP A 135 -19.38 -5.02 17.39
N ALA A 136 -20.09 -5.71 18.28
CA ALA A 136 -21.55 -5.70 18.27
C ALA A 136 -22.14 -4.30 18.52
N ARG A 137 -21.57 -3.52 19.44
CA ARG A 137 -22.07 -2.18 19.77
C ARG A 137 -21.75 -1.19 18.65
N TYR A 138 -20.59 -1.32 18.02
CA TYR A 138 -20.25 -0.55 16.82
C TYR A 138 -21.27 -0.82 15.71
N LEU A 139 -21.58 -2.08 15.43
CA LEU A 139 -22.52 -2.49 14.39
C LEU A 139 -23.96 -2.05 14.67
N GLU A 140 -24.43 -2.10 15.93
CA GLU A 140 -25.74 -1.55 16.32
C GLU A 140 -25.90 -0.07 15.95
N THR A 141 -24.81 0.71 16.04
CA THR A 141 -24.81 2.14 15.68
C THR A 141 -24.66 2.40 14.18
N ARG A 142 -24.27 1.39 13.38
CA ARG A 142 -24.05 1.50 11.93
C ARG A 142 -24.77 0.37 11.17
N PRO A 143 -26.11 0.43 11.03
CA PRO A 143 -26.89 -0.64 10.41
C PRO A 143 -26.52 -0.95 8.95
N ALA A 144 -25.83 -0.05 8.25
CA ALA A 144 -25.31 -0.26 6.89
C ALA A 144 -24.06 -1.16 6.86
N GLU A 145 -23.28 -1.19 7.94
CA GLU A 145 -22.11 -2.06 8.11
C GLU A 145 -22.44 -3.36 8.84
N ASP A 146 -23.69 -3.52 9.30
CA ASP A 146 -24.17 -4.67 10.07
C ASP A 146 -24.94 -5.67 9.19
N PRO A 147 -24.30 -6.74 8.71
CA PRO A 147 -24.90 -7.66 7.77
C PRO A 147 -26.03 -8.48 8.41
N VAL A 148 -27.01 -8.84 7.58
CA VAL A 148 -28.09 -9.77 7.96
C VAL A 148 -27.64 -11.18 7.61
N LEU A 149 -27.65 -12.06 8.61
CA LEU A 149 -27.26 -13.47 8.47
C LEU A 149 -28.41 -14.25 7.83
N GLY A 150 -28.11 -14.94 6.72
CA GLY A 150 -29.00 -15.87 6.04
C GLY A 150 -28.71 -17.33 6.38
N ASP A 151 -29.53 -18.24 5.88
CA ASP A 151 -29.46 -19.66 6.18
C ASP A 151 -28.19 -20.36 5.64
N ASP A 152 -27.62 -19.85 4.55
CA ASP A 152 -26.40 -20.35 3.90
C ASP A 152 -25.12 -19.67 4.42
N HIS A 153 -25.25 -18.69 5.30
CA HIS A 153 -24.10 -17.99 5.87
C HIS A 153 -23.49 -18.83 6.99
N ARG A 154 -22.20 -18.61 7.28
CA ARG A 154 -21.51 -19.18 8.44
C ARG A 154 -20.63 -18.12 9.07
N ILE A 155 -20.67 -18.00 10.39
CA ILE A 155 -19.74 -17.15 11.14
C ILE A 155 -18.71 -18.03 11.84
N SER A 156 -17.44 -17.65 11.74
CA SER A 156 -16.34 -18.22 12.50
C SER A 156 -15.55 -17.11 13.18
N VAL A 157 -15.29 -17.27 14.47
CA VAL A 157 -14.41 -16.37 15.23
C VAL A 157 -13.17 -17.17 15.61
N PRO A 158 -12.00 -16.88 15.01
CA PRO A 158 -10.78 -17.63 15.29
C PRO A 158 -10.21 -17.25 16.67
N ALA A 159 -9.36 -18.12 17.20
CA ALA A 159 -8.46 -17.76 18.29
C ALA A 159 -7.42 -16.73 17.80
N ARG A 160 -6.93 -15.89 18.71
CA ARG A 160 -5.94 -14.85 18.38
C ARG A 160 -4.62 -15.46 17.90
N PRO A 161 -4.19 -15.19 16.64
CA PRO A 161 -2.88 -15.63 16.17
C PRO A 161 -1.75 -14.97 16.95
N THR A 162 -0.59 -15.62 17.02
CA THR A 162 0.59 -15.10 17.72
C THR A 162 1.66 -14.55 16.77
N THR A 163 1.44 -14.66 15.46
CA THR A 163 2.41 -14.30 14.43
C THR A 163 1.86 -13.35 13.37
N VAL A 164 2.75 -12.72 12.61
CA VAL A 164 2.49 -12.02 11.35
C VAL A 164 3.21 -12.78 10.25
N THR A 165 2.55 -13.00 9.11
CA THR A 165 3.14 -13.79 8.01
C THR A 165 3.57 -12.87 6.88
N VAL A 166 4.86 -12.89 6.57
CA VAL A 166 5.45 -12.26 5.38
C VAL A 166 5.55 -13.29 4.27
N VAL A 167 4.95 -12.99 3.13
CA VAL A 167 5.11 -13.71 1.87
C VAL A 167 6.29 -13.07 1.13
N THR A 168 7.35 -13.84 0.92
CA THR A 168 8.59 -13.37 0.30
C THR A 168 8.51 -13.43 -1.22
N SER A 169 9.28 -12.59 -1.92
CA SER A 169 9.27 -12.53 -3.39
C SER A 169 9.67 -13.84 -4.07
N ASP A 170 10.43 -14.71 -3.39
CA ASP A 170 10.79 -16.03 -3.85
C ASP A 170 9.70 -17.08 -3.60
N GLY A 171 8.54 -16.69 -3.06
CA GLY A 171 7.37 -17.54 -2.85
C GLY A 171 7.40 -18.38 -1.58
N ARG A 172 8.21 -18.00 -0.57
CA ARG A 172 8.23 -18.64 0.76
C ARG A 172 7.37 -17.85 1.74
N LEU A 173 7.01 -18.52 2.83
CA LEU A 173 6.28 -17.91 3.94
C LEU A 173 7.20 -17.82 5.15
N CYS A 174 7.26 -16.63 5.73
CA CYS A 174 7.99 -16.32 6.94
C CYS A 174 7.00 -15.88 8.02
N ALA A 175 6.76 -16.72 9.03
CA ALA A 175 5.98 -16.32 10.20
C ALA A 175 6.89 -15.74 11.27
N VAL A 176 6.59 -14.52 11.70
CA VAL A 176 7.34 -13.79 12.71
C VAL A 176 6.44 -13.57 13.93
N PRO A 177 6.91 -13.79 15.17
CA PRO A 177 6.13 -13.47 16.36
C PRO A 177 5.64 -12.02 16.34
N HIS A 178 4.35 -11.82 16.57
CA HIS A 178 3.74 -10.49 16.58
C HIS A 178 4.23 -9.70 17.80
N LEU A 179 4.71 -8.48 17.58
CA LEU A 179 5.05 -7.52 18.61
C LEU A 179 4.34 -6.20 18.34
N ALA A 180 3.67 -5.68 19.38
CA ALA A 180 2.98 -4.40 19.29
C ALA A 180 3.97 -3.25 19.05
N GLY A 181 3.56 -2.25 18.29
CA GLY A 181 4.35 -1.08 17.89
C GLY A 181 5.38 -1.35 16.78
N HIS A 182 5.46 -2.57 16.23
CA HIS A 182 6.34 -2.85 15.10
C HIS A 182 5.73 -2.43 13.77
N THR A 183 6.56 -1.83 12.92
CA THR A 183 6.19 -1.47 11.54
C THR A 183 6.35 -2.67 10.60
N ALA A 184 5.68 -2.64 9.45
CA ALA A 184 5.87 -3.62 8.38
C ALA A 184 7.35 -3.79 8.00
N ARG A 185 8.13 -2.70 7.98
CA ARG A 185 9.57 -2.72 7.72
C ARG A 185 10.35 -3.57 8.73
N GLY A 186 9.93 -3.60 10.00
CA GLY A 186 10.52 -4.44 11.03
C GLY A 186 10.22 -5.93 10.82
N TYR A 187 9.01 -6.28 10.40
CA TYR A 187 8.68 -7.66 10.04
C TYR A 187 9.43 -8.13 8.79
N LEU A 188 9.58 -7.26 7.79
CA LEU A 188 10.37 -7.57 6.59
C LEU A 188 11.84 -7.80 6.92
N SER A 189 12.45 -7.00 7.81
CA SER A 189 13.86 -7.18 8.19
C SER A 189 14.09 -8.50 8.94
N ALA A 190 13.12 -8.96 9.73
CA ALA A 190 13.15 -10.26 10.40
C ALA A 190 13.09 -11.45 9.41
N CYS A 191 12.48 -11.26 8.24
CA CYS A 191 12.33 -12.29 7.21
C CYS A 191 13.43 -12.25 6.13
N ARG A 192 14.38 -11.31 6.20
CA ARG A 192 15.44 -11.21 5.18
C ARG A 192 16.30 -12.47 5.17
N THR A 193 16.37 -13.10 4.01
CA THR A 193 17.37 -14.10 3.67
C THR A 193 18.48 -13.44 2.83
N PRO A 194 19.65 -14.09 2.62
CA PRO A 194 20.67 -13.57 1.71
C PRO A 194 20.17 -13.32 0.28
N ALA A 195 19.11 -14.03 -0.15
CA ALA A 195 18.43 -13.82 -1.43
C ALA A 195 17.56 -12.55 -1.44
N LEU A 196 17.05 -12.12 -0.27
CA LEU A 196 16.18 -10.95 -0.06
C LEU A 196 17.01 -9.72 0.42
N ASN A 197 18.18 -9.48 -0.17
CA ASN A 197 19.05 -8.36 0.19
C ASN A 197 18.75 -7.06 -0.57
N ARG A 198 17.77 -7.10 -1.48
CA ARG A 198 17.38 -5.92 -2.25
C ARG A 198 16.43 -5.04 -1.44
N PRO A 199 16.46 -3.72 -1.66
CA PRO A 199 15.52 -2.81 -1.01
C PRO A 199 14.07 -3.09 -1.44
N VAL A 200 13.15 -2.79 -0.54
CA VAL A 200 11.70 -2.87 -0.76
C VAL A 200 11.17 -1.45 -0.72
N ASP A 201 10.46 -1.05 -1.76
CA ASP A 201 9.85 0.28 -1.83
C ASP A 201 8.45 0.32 -1.25
N ARG A 202 7.70 -0.78 -1.39
CA ARG A 202 6.27 -0.77 -1.11
C ARG A 202 5.80 -2.07 -0.46
N VAL A 203 4.81 -1.93 0.40
CA VAL A 203 4.21 -3.03 1.14
C VAL A 203 2.72 -3.09 0.83
N TRP A 204 2.24 -4.30 0.60
CA TRP A 204 0.84 -4.67 0.51
C TRP A 204 0.50 -5.46 1.77
N LEU A 205 -0.44 -4.96 2.55
CA LEU A 205 -0.81 -5.49 3.86
C LEU A 205 -2.30 -5.88 3.83
N ALA A 206 -2.61 -7.14 4.12
CA ALA A 206 -3.97 -7.56 4.43
C ALA A 206 -4.09 -7.76 5.94
N GLN A 207 -4.92 -6.94 6.56
CA GLN A 207 -5.21 -7.05 7.98
C GLN A 207 -6.19 -8.21 8.24
N PRO A 208 -6.23 -8.73 9.49
CA PRO A 208 -7.15 -9.78 9.89
C PRO A 208 -8.62 -9.48 9.57
N ASP A 209 -9.04 -8.21 9.64
CA ASP A 209 -10.39 -7.74 9.34
C ASP A 209 -10.72 -7.70 7.84
N GLY A 210 -9.72 -8.01 7.00
CA GLY A 210 -9.81 -7.99 5.55
C GLY A 210 -9.56 -6.62 4.91
N ARG A 211 -9.17 -5.59 5.69
CA ARG A 211 -8.70 -4.33 5.11
C ARG A 211 -7.37 -4.57 4.38
N VAL A 212 -7.32 -4.10 3.14
CA VAL A 212 -6.10 -4.06 2.33
C VAL A 212 -5.51 -2.67 2.39
N GLN A 213 -4.21 -2.58 2.63
CA GLN A 213 -3.44 -1.35 2.60
C GLN A 213 -2.24 -1.51 1.67
N ASN A 214 -1.86 -0.42 1.01
CA ASN A 214 -0.69 -0.34 0.16
C ASN A 214 0.02 0.96 0.47
N PHE A 215 1.28 0.91 0.90
CA PHE A 215 2.03 2.09 1.30
C PHE A 215 3.53 1.94 1.04
N GLY A 216 4.18 3.05 0.74
CA GLY A 216 5.63 3.10 0.56
C GLY A 216 6.40 3.05 1.88
N ILE A 217 7.53 2.34 1.87
CA ILE A 217 8.39 2.15 3.05
C ILE A 217 9.86 2.51 2.81
N ALA A 218 10.24 2.81 1.57
CA ALA A 218 11.59 3.26 1.28
C ALA A 218 11.77 4.73 1.68
N GLY A 219 13.03 5.11 1.89
CA GLY A 219 13.36 6.46 2.33
C GLY A 219 12.81 7.55 1.41
N TRP A 220 12.55 7.25 0.13
CA TRP A 220 12.07 8.16 -0.92
C TRP A 220 10.54 8.12 -1.18
N ASN A 221 9.81 7.18 -0.59
CA ASN A 221 8.35 7.07 -0.75
C ASN A 221 7.64 6.68 0.55
N ALA A 222 8.28 6.90 1.70
CA ALA A 222 7.69 6.67 3.01
C ALA A 222 6.29 7.30 3.15
N GLU A 223 5.31 6.49 3.50
CA GLU A 223 3.93 6.87 3.73
C GLU A 223 3.49 6.43 5.14
N ALA A 224 2.45 7.06 5.67
CA ALA A 224 1.82 6.64 6.91
C ALA A 224 1.32 5.19 6.79
N GLN A 225 1.54 4.37 7.82
CA GLN A 225 1.09 2.99 7.84
C GLN A 225 0.30 2.64 9.09
N GLY A 226 -0.68 1.75 8.93
CA GLY A 226 -1.25 1.02 10.06
C GLY A 226 -0.28 -0.04 10.60
N GLU A 227 -0.35 -0.28 11.90
CA GLU A 227 0.41 -1.36 12.54
C GLU A 227 -0.11 -2.74 12.07
N PRO A 228 0.76 -3.66 11.61
CA PRO A 228 0.35 -5.02 11.28
C PRO A 228 -0.19 -5.75 12.51
N ALA A 229 -1.47 -6.13 12.48
CA ALA A 229 -2.11 -6.82 13.58
C ALA A 229 -1.72 -8.32 13.62
N PRO A 230 -1.94 -9.03 14.74
CA PRO A 230 -1.71 -10.47 14.80
C PRO A 230 -2.52 -11.21 13.74
N GLY A 231 -1.85 -12.05 12.95
CA GLY A 231 -2.43 -12.76 11.81
C GLY A 231 -2.48 -11.95 10.51
N ALA A 232 -1.83 -10.78 10.43
CA ALA A 232 -1.76 -10.04 9.18
C ALA A 232 -0.90 -10.76 8.13
N TRP A 233 -1.26 -10.57 6.86
CA TRP A 233 -0.47 -10.98 5.71
C TRP A 233 0.29 -9.77 5.16
N ILE A 234 1.60 -9.92 4.98
CA ILE A 234 2.48 -8.91 4.39
C ILE A 234 3.03 -9.47 3.09
N TRP A 235 2.81 -8.76 1.98
CA TRP A 235 3.47 -8.99 0.70
C TRP A 235 4.30 -7.75 0.36
N ALA A 236 5.59 -7.93 0.12
CA ALA A 236 6.49 -6.82 -0.18
C ALA A 236 7.65 -7.28 -1.08
N PRO A 237 7.42 -7.42 -2.39
CA PRO A 237 8.43 -7.82 -3.34
C PRO A 237 9.56 -6.80 -3.40
N GLU A 238 10.81 -7.25 -3.48
CA GLU A 238 11.93 -6.32 -3.61
C GLU A 238 12.02 -5.70 -5.00
N GLN A 239 12.75 -4.59 -5.08
CA GLN A 239 13.10 -3.96 -6.33
C GLN A 239 13.75 -4.94 -7.31
N GLY A 240 13.23 -4.96 -8.54
CA GLY A 240 13.74 -5.80 -9.62
C GLY A 240 13.52 -7.30 -9.40
N SER A 241 12.59 -7.70 -8.53
CA SER A 241 12.11 -9.08 -8.41
C SER A 241 11.16 -9.50 -9.54
N GLY A 242 10.72 -8.55 -10.37
CA GLY A 242 9.85 -8.77 -11.52
C GLY A 242 8.36 -8.96 -11.19
N TRP A 243 7.97 -8.71 -9.93
CA TRP A 243 6.57 -8.71 -9.51
C TRP A 243 5.92 -7.35 -9.80
N GLY A 244 4.89 -7.35 -10.64
CA GLY A 244 4.13 -6.15 -10.96
C GLY A 244 3.13 -5.73 -9.89
N ASP A 245 2.71 -4.47 -9.97
CA ASP A 245 1.76 -3.85 -9.06
C ASP A 245 0.36 -4.48 -9.11
N ASP A 246 -0.13 -4.76 -10.33
CA ASP A 246 -1.44 -5.39 -10.54
C ASP A 246 -1.49 -6.80 -9.93
N PHE A 247 -0.44 -7.60 -10.12
CA PHE A 247 -0.33 -8.91 -9.47
C PHE A 247 -0.31 -8.78 -7.94
N SER A 248 0.51 -7.86 -7.43
CA SER A 248 0.67 -7.64 -5.99
C SER A 248 -0.64 -7.20 -5.32
N ALA A 249 -1.40 -6.32 -5.97
CA ALA A 249 -2.74 -5.91 -5.54
C ALA A 249 -3.72 -7.10 -5.53
N ARG A 250 -3.81 -7.86 -6.62
CA ARG A 250 -4.69 -9.04 -6.69
C ARG A 250 -4.33 -10.12 -5.66
N LEU A 251 -3.04 -10.31 -5.41
CA LEU A 251 -2.56 -11.29 -4.43
C LEU A 251 -3.03 -10.89 -3.03
N ILE A 252 -2.79 -9.64 -2.62
CA ILE A 252 -3.14 -9.21 -1.27
C ILE A 252 -4.66 -9.14 -1.07
N GLU A 253 -5.43 -8.77 -2.10
CA GLU A 253 -6.90 -8.84 -2.09
C GLU A 253 -7.39 -10.27 -1.89
N PHE A 254 -6.80 -11.26 -2.58
CA PHE A 254 -7.13 -12.65 -2.36
C PHE A 254 -6.75 -13.12 -0.95
N LEU A 255 -5.59 -12.73 -0.43
CA LEU A 255 -5.19 -13.09 0.94
C LEU A 255 -6.11 -12.47 2.01
N ALA A 256 -6.65 -11.26 1.78
CA ALA A 256 -7.63 -10.66 2.67
C ALA A 256 -8.91 -11.51 2.83
N THR A 257 -9.27 -12.29 1.79
CA THR A 257 -10.39 -13.24 1.85
C THR A 257 -10.08 -14.55 2.59
N GLN A 258 -8.82 -14.82 2.94
CA GLN A 258 -8.45 -16.07 3.61
C GLN A 258 -8.72 -16.04 5.13
N GLY A 259 -8.76 -14.86 5.74
CA GLY A 259 -8.74 -14.73 7.20
C GLY A 259 -7.37 -14.38 7.75
N PRO A 260 -7.22 -14.37 9.08
CA PRO A 260 -5.93 -14.23 9.72
C PRO A 260 -4.99 -15.37 9.30
N ALA A 261 -3.73 -15.04 9.05
CA ALA A 261 -2.70 -16.03 8.77
C ALA A 261 -2.53 -16.98 9.97
N PRO A 262 -2.51 -18.31 9.75
CA PRO A 262 -2.34 -19.28 10.83
C PRO A 262 -0.87 -19.38 11.26
N ASP A 263 -0.64 -19.70 12.54
CA ASP A 263 0.71 -19.76 13.14
C ASP A 263 1.62 -20.92 12.64
N SER A 264 1.08 -21.87 11.87
CA SER A 264 1.74 -23.12 11.49
C SER A 264 2.13 -23.23 10.01
N THR A 265 1.69 -22.32 9.14
CA THR A 265 1.86 -22.51 7.68
C THR A 265 3.22 -22.09 7.13
N ALA A 266 4.11 -21.56 7.95
CA ALA A 266 5.32 -20.91 7.48
C ALA A 266 6.59 -21.51 8.09
N GLU A 267 7.70 -21.36 7.37
CA GLU A 267 9.00 -21.56 7.98
C GLU A 267 9.18 -20.52 9.09
N ARG A 268 9.72 -20.94 10.23
CA ARG A 268 10.07 -20.04 11.33
C ARG A 268 11.53 -19.64 11.16
N PRO A 269 11.86 -18.54 10.47
CA PRO A 269 13.19 -17.99 10.60
C PRO A 269 13.43 -17.66 12.08
N GLN A 270 14.68 -17.79 12.51
CA GLN A 270 15.12 -17.67 13.89
C GLN A 270 14.98 -16.25 14.49
N ALA A 271 14.14 -15.40 13.91
CA ALA A 271 14.06 -13.99 14.22
C ALA A 271 13.22 -13.75 15.49
N ARG A 272 13.89 -13.74 16.64
CA ARG A 272 13.45 -12.88 17.73
C ARG A 272 13.53 -11.43 17.23
N LEU A 273 12.39 -10.84 16.90
CA LEU A 273 12.31 -9.38 16.81
C LEU A 273 12.77 -8.81 18.15
N ALA A 274 13.76 -7.91 18.13
CA ALA A 274 14.03 -7.08 19.31
C ALA A 274 12.79 -6.20 19.54
N PRO A 275 12.31 -6.04 20.79
CA PRO A 275 11.22 -5.13 21.09
C PRO A 275 11.51 -3.75 20.48
N ALA A 276 10.50 -3.14 19.86
CA ALA A 276 10.63 -1.76 19.37
C ALA A 276 11.20 -0.90 20.53
N PRO A 277 12.27 -0.13 20.28
CA PRO A 277 12.87 0.70 21.32
C PRO A 277 11.77 1.58 21.92
N ARG A 278 11.54 1.44 23.23
CA ARG A 278 10.70 2.38 23.95
C ARG A 278 11.40 3.74 23.85
N PRO A 279 10.70 4.84 23.54
CA PRO A 279 11.29 6.16 23.67
C PRO A 279 11.58 6.39 25.16
N GLU A 280 12.81 6.13 25.60
CA GLU A 280 13.27 6.59 26.90
C GLU A 280 13.66 8.06 26.77
N PRO A 281 13.09 8.97 27.58
CA PRO A 281 13.55 10.35 27.61
C PRO A 281 14.93 10.37 28.26
N SER A 282 16.00 10.46 27.47
CA SER A 282 17.33 10.77 28.00
C SER A 282 17.36 12.24 28.46
N PRO A 283 17.60 12.53 29.76
CA PRO A 283 17.54 13.89 30.27
C PRO A 283 18.77 14.76 29.93
N TYR A 284 19.77 14.23 29.20
CA TYR A 284 21.05 14.95 28.99
C TYR A 284 21.65 14.84 27.57
N SER A 285 20.91 14.41 26.55
CA SER A 285 21.40 14.50 25.16
C SER A 285 20.88 15.77 24.47
N LEU A 286 21.71 16.35 23.59
CA LEU A 286 21.31 17.45 22.68
C LEU A 286 20.07 17.07 21.83
N ASP A 287 19.82 15.76 21.67
CA ASP A 287 18.62 15.18 21.05
C ASP A 287 17.32 15.53 21.78
N GLY A 288 17.36 15.83 23.08
CA GLY A 288 16.20 16.29 23.87
C GLY A 288 15.81 17.74 23.63
N LEU A 289 16.72 18.55 23.07
CA LEU A 289 16.52 19.97 22.75
C LEU A 289 16.11 20.20 21.28
N LEU A 290 16.47 19.26 20.40
CA LEU A 290 16.20 19.33 18.95
C LEU A 290 15.27 18.22 18.43
N GLY A 291 14.77 17.35 19.30
CA GLY A 291 13.75 16.36 19.00
C GLY A 291 14.14 15.41 17.85
N SER A 292 14.93 14.37 18.14
CA SER A 292 15.01 13.23 17.23
C SER A 292 15.19 11.87 17.92
N PHE A 293 14.61 10.89 17.24
CA PHE A 293 14.05 9.64 17.74
C PHE A 293 15.11 8.52 17.73
N THR A 294 15.43 7.93 18.89
CA THR A 294 16.22 6.67 18.96
C THR A 294 15.36 5.41 18.81
N GLY A 295 14.12 5.55 18.35
CA GLY A 295 13.38 4.47 17.71
C GLY A 295 13.21 4.76 16.23
N SER A 296 13.09 3.72 15.40
CA SER A 296 12.57 3.92 14.05
C SER A 296 11.23 4.65 14.19
N PRO A 297 11.11 5.94 13.81
CA PRO A 297 9.85 6.63 13.93
C PRO A 297 8.80 5.84 13.15
N PRO A 298 7.52 5.84 13.59
CA PRO A 298 6.47 5.28 12.77
C PRO A 298 6.60 5.91 11.38
N LEU A 299 6.52 5.06 10.36
CA LEU A 299 6.47 5.53 8.98
C LEU A 299 5.26 6.48 8.90
N ARG A 300 5.54 7.72 8.52
CA ARG A 300 4.61 8.84 8.40
C ARG A 300 4.72 9.35 6.98
N ASP A 301 3.68 10.05 6.53
CA ASP A 301 3.74 10.77 5.28
C ASP A 301 4.93 11.73 5.30
N ARG A 302 5.65 11.76 4.17
CA ARG A 302 6.80 12.63 4.03
C ARG A 302 6.38 14.08 4.14
N ALA A 303 7.08 14.80 5.01
CA ALA A 303 6.90 16.23 5.15
C ALA A 303 7.10 16.90 3.79
N VAL A 304 6.17 17.77 3.44
CA VAL A 304 6.28 18.57 2.24
C VAL A 304 7.37 19.62 2.47
N ILE A 305 8.30 19.76 1.52
CA ILE A 305 9.47 20.63 1.69
C ILE A 305 9.27 21.92 0.88
N GLY A 306 9.59 23.06 1.49
CA GLY A 306 9.62 24.36 0.84
C GLY A 306 10.83 24.52 -0.09
N GLY A 307 10.62 25.15 -1.24
CA GLY A 307 11.68 25.55 -2.16
C GLY A 307 12.45 26.78 -1.68
N ASP A 308 13.32 27.30 -2.54
CA ASP A 308 14.10 28.52 -2.32
C ASP A 308 13.21 29.78 -2.13
N TRP A 309 11.97 29.71 -2.61
CA TRP A 309 10.95 30.75 -2.46
C TRP A 309 10.07 30.63 -1.21
N GLY A 310 10.31 29.64 -0.34
CA GLY A 310 9.54 29.46 0.90
C GLY A 310 8.23 28.68 0.72
N GLY A 311 7.56 28.83 -0.42
CA GLY A 311 6.42 27.98 -0.79
C GLY A 311 6.85 26.56 -1.16
N ILE A 312 5.89 25.62 -1.19
CA ILE A 312 6.17 24.23 -1.51
C ILE A 312 6.66 24.08 -2.95
N GLY A 313 7.82 23.46 -3.10
CA GLY A 313 8.39 23.19 -4.41
C GLY A 313 9.81 22.64 -4.34
N LEU A 314 10.35 22.32 -5.51
CA LEU A 314 11.73 21.85 -5.62
C LEU A 314 12.59 23.01 -6.11
N LEU A 315 13.62 23.37 -5.35
CA LEU A 315 14.52 24.48 -5.68
C LEU A 315 13.71 25.76 -5.98
N GLN A 316 13.84 26.32 -7.18
CA GLN A 316 13.14 27.53 -7.61
C GLN A 316 11.82 27.24 -8.35
N THR A 317 11.40 25.98 -8.43
CA THR A 317 10.17 25.57 -9.11
C THR A 317 9.04 25.44 -8.10
N PRO A 318 8.12 26.41 -8.02
CA PRO A 318 6.96 26.30 -7.14
C PRO A 318 6.03 25.19 -7.63
N THR A 319 5.23 24.64 -6.72
CA THR A 319 4.15 23.71 -7.04
C THR A 319 2.83 24.24 -6.52
N ALA A 320 1.72 23.68 -7.00
CA ALA A 320 0.40 23.98 -6.47
C ALA A 320 0.08 23.24 -5.16
N ARG A 321 1.02 22.45 -4.62
CA ARG A 321 0.80 21.67 -3.40
C ARG A 321 0.79 22.60 -2.19
N MET A 322 -0.09 22.30 -1.24
CA MET A 322 -0.19 22.99 0.05
C MET A 322 0.27 22.07 1.17
N SER A 323 0.74 22.63 2.28
CA SER A 323 1.04 21.85 3.48
C SER A 323 -0.29 21.50 4.16
N PRO A 324 -0.33 20.51 5.06
CA PRO A 324 -1.46 20.32 5.96
C PRO A 324 -1.82 21.61 6.73
N ALA A 325 -3.12 21.84 6.96
CA ALA A 325 -3.55 22.93 7.83
C ALA A 325 -2.90 22.86 9.23
N GLY A 326 -2.41 24.00 9.70
CA GLY A 326 -1.67 24.15 10.96
C GLY A 326 -0.16 24.15 10.82
N ASP A 327 0.39 23.87 9.63
CA ASP A 327 1.83 23.80 9.43
C ASP A 327 2.51 25.18 9.43
N ILE A 328 3.69 25.23 10.04
CA ILE A 328 4.62 26.37 10.00
C ILE A 328 5.98 25.85 9.56
N SER A 329 6.58 26.50 8.57
CA SER A 329 7.93 26.19 8.13
C SER A 329 8.80 27.44 8.10
N VAL A 330 10.09 27.24 8.41
CA VAL A 330 11.14 28.25 8.30
C VAL A 330 12.24 27.66 7.44
N SER A 331 12.59 28.34 6.36
CA SER A 331 13.68 27.90 5.48
C SER A 331 14.73 29.00 5.31
N TYR A 332 15.99 28.57 5.29
CA TYR A 332 17.14 29.44 5.02
C TYR A 332 17.88 28.92 3.81
N SER A 333 18.17 29.81 2.86
CA SER A 333 18.94 29.47 1.67
C SER A 333 19.99 30.53 1.37
N ARG A 334 21.08 30.10 0.74
CA ARG A 334 22.17 31.00 0.30
C ARG A 334 22.55 30.63 -1.12
N ALA A 335 22.26 31.53 -2.04
CA ALA A 335 22.62 31.42 -3.45
C ALA A 335 23.24 32.75 -3.86
N TYR A 336 24.57 32.80 -3.91
CA TYR A 336 25.31 34.05 -4.16
C TYR A 336 24.74 34.81 -5.38
N PRO A 337 24.45 36.12 -5.25
CA PRO A 337 24.77 37.01 -4.13
C PRO A 337 23.73 37.01 -2.98
N PHE A 338 22.63 36.28 -3.09
CA PHE A 338 21.51 36.34 -2.15
C PHE A 338 21.66 35.39 -0.96
N TRP A 339 21.12 35.82 0.19
CA TRP A 339 20.64 34.90 1.22
C TRP A 339 19.17 35.21 1.51
N ASN A 340 18.38 34.14 1.68
CA ASN A 340 16.94 34.23 1.88
C ASN A 340 16.55 33.55 3.20
N LEU A 341 15.60 34.15 3.89
CA LEU A 341 14.88 33.56 5.01
C LEU A 341 13.40 33.57 4.66
N ASN A 342 12.77 32.40 4.66
CA ASN A 342 11.34 32.26 4.43
C ASN A 342 10.65 31.78 5.70
N VAL A 343 9.47 32.34 5.97
CA VAL A 343 8.55 31.88 7.00
C VAL A 343 7.20 31.64 6.33
N THR A 344 6.73 30.40 6.33
CA THR A 344 5.48 30.00 5.69
C THR A 344 4.55 29.43 6.73
N LEU A 345 3.30 29.90 6.74
CA LEU A 345 2.22 29.46 7.59
C LEU A 345 1.08 28.94 6.71
N GLN A 346 0.52 27.79 7.05
CA GLN A 346 -0.63 27.20 6.37
C GLN A 346 -1.82 27.13 7.35
N PRO A 347 -2.62 28.19 7.54
CA PRO A 347 -3.71 28.17 8.52
C PRO A 347 -4.84 27.20 8.17
N LEU A 348 -5.09 27.01 6.87
CA LEU A 348 -6.18 26.20 6.32
C LEU A 348 -5.67 25.43 5.09
N ASP A 349 -6.30 24.32 4.73
CA ASP A 349 -5.88 23.46 3.61
C ASP A 349 -5.92 24.17 2.23
N TRP A 350 -6.59 25.31 2.13
CA TRP A 350 -6.74 26.10 0.90
C TRP A 350 -5.98 27.44 0.93
N MET A 351 -5.32 27.78 2.04
CA MET A 351 -4.67 29.09 2.23
C MET A 351 -3.26 28.96 2.79
N GLU A 352 -2.28 29.40 2.00
CA GLU A 352 -0.87 29.54 2.41
C GLU A 352 -0.53 31.03 2.55
N VAL A 353 0.20 31.37 3.62
CA VAL A 353 0.75 32.71 3.87
C VAL A 353 2.26 32.59 4.00
N SER A 354 2.98 33.21 3.08
CA SER A 354 4.44 33.12 3.00
C SER A 354 5.07 34.51 3.11
N TYR A 355 6.02 34.67 4.02
CA TYR A 355 6.87 35.85 4.17
C TYR A 355 8.30 35.48 3.82
N ARG A 356 8.91 36.23 2.90
CA ARG A 356 10.31 36.04 2.52
C ARG A 356 11.11 37.32 2.74
N TYR A 357 12.22 37.17 3.43
CA TYR A 357 13.27 38.16 3.56
C TYR A 357 14.44 37.76 2.66
N SER A 358 14.78 38.61 1.70
CA SER A 358 15.94 38.42 0.81
C SER A 358 16.95 39.53 1.06
N SER A 359 18.21 39.19 1.26
CA SER A 359 19.30 40.14 1.36
C SER A 359 20.37 39.83 0.33
N VAL A 360 20.85 40.87 -0.33
CA VAL A 360 21.93 40.80 -1.32
C VAL A 360 23.23 41.05 -0.56
N ASN A 361 24.17 40.11 -0.61
CA ASN A 361 25.54 40.37 -0.15
C ASN A 361 26.08 41.51 -1.02
N GLU A 362 26.51 42.59 -0.37
CA GLU A 362 27.02 43.78 -1.04
C GLU A 362 28.26 43.39 -1.87
N GLU A 363 28.12 43.22 -3.18
CA GLU A 363 29.25 43.46 -4.05
C GLU A 363 29.63 44.94 -3.92
N LEU A 364 30.94 45.20 -3.85
CA LEU A 364 31.49 46.56 -3.83
C LEU A 364 31.10 47.28 -5.13
N TYR A 365 29.96 47.95 -5.13
CA TYR A 365 29.59 48.88 -6.20
C TYR A 365 30.32 50.21 -5.96
N GLY A 366 31.44 50.39 -6.65
CA GLY A 366 32.24 51.61 -6.61
C GLY A 366 32.52 52.18 -8.01
N PRO A 367 32.93 53.46 -8.11
CA PRO A 367 33.28 54.10 -9.39
C PRO A 367 34.30 53.31 -10.22
N ALA A 368 35.16 52.55 -9.54
CA ALA A 368 36.18 51.69 -10.15
C ALA A 368 35.60 50.50 -10.96
N ILE A 369 34.34 50.10 -10.73
CA ILE A 369 33.68 48.96 -11.39
C ILE A 369 32.45 49.41 -12.21
N ALA A 370 31.67 50.39 -11.73
CA ALA A 370 30.37 50.77 -12.32
C ALA A 370 30.33 52.17 -13.00
N GLY A 371 31.43 52.93 -13.00
CA GLY A 371 31.48 54.27 -13.62
C GLY A 371 30.61 55.33 -12.92
N ASN A 372 30.29 56.43 -13.63
CA ASN A 372 29.48 57.57 -13.14
C ASN A 372 27.95 57.30 -13.12
N LEU A 373 27.55 56.04 -12.99
CA LEU A 373 26.13 55.69 -12.84
C LEU A 373 25.65 56.10 -11.45
N ASN A 374 24.54 56.84 -11.39
CA ASN A 374 23.97 57.39 -10.17
C ASN A 374 23.68 56.27 -9.14
N PHE A 375 24.27 56.33 -7.95
CA PHE A 375 24.33 55.22 -6.96
C PHE A 375 22.99 54.86 -6.28
N ASN A 376 21.88 55.45 -6.73
CA ASN A 376 20.54 55.29 -6.16
C ASN A 376 19.67 54.28 -6.94
N TYR A 377 20.16 53.67 -8.02
CA TYR A 377 19.32 52.77 -8.85
C TYR A 377 19.10 51.37 -8.25
N PHE A 378 19.98 50.89 -7.36
CA PHE A 378 19.88 49.55 -6.74
C PHE A 378 19.80 49.58 -5.21
N ARG A 379 19.49 50.75 -4.64
CA ARG A 379 19.11 50.88 -3.23
C ARG A 379 17.65 51.29 -3.19
N GLY A 380 16.81 50.38 -2.71
CA GLY A 380 15.41 50.65 -2.43
C GLY A 380 15.09 50.23 -0.99
N PRO A 381 14.10 50.87 -0.33
CA PRO A 381 13.52 50.31 0.88
C PRO A 381 13.06 48.86 0.60
N THR A 382 13.02 48.02 1.63
CA THR A 382 12.49 46.65 1.53
C THR A 382 11.17 46.65 0.75
N ALA A 383 11.14 45.99 -0.41
CA ALA A 383 9.91 45.82 -1.16
C ALA A 383 9.10 44.70 -0.49
N LEU A 384 7.85 45.00 -0.14
CA LEU A 384 6.89 44.00 0.32
C LEU A 384 6.34 43.32 -0.94
N PHE A 385 6.83 42.12 -1.23
CA PHE A 385 6.20 41.22 -2.19
C PHE A 385 5.40 40.18 -1.42
N GLY A 386 4.25 39.79 -1.96
CA GLY A 386 3.37 38.85 -1.31
C GLY A 386 2.27 38.42 -2.25
N GLY A 387 1.78 37.20 -2.09
CA GLY A 387 0.72 36.68 -2.94
C GLY A 387 -0.29 35.88 -2.16
N VAL A 388 -1.50 35.80 -2.71
CA VAL A 388 -2.55 34.90 -2.23
C VAL A 388 -2.76 33.84 -3.30
N GLN A 389 -2.64 32.58 -2.89
CA GLN A 389 -2.96 31.44 -3.74
C GLN A 389 -4.23 30.77 -3.23
N ILE A 390 -5.18 30.54 -4.13
CA ILE A 390 -6.46 29.90 -3.82
C ILE A 390 -6.66 28.70 -4.75
N GLN A 391 -6.83 27.52 -4.16
CA GLN A 391 -7.34 26.35 -4.88
C GLN A 391 -8.85 26.52 -5.07
N THR A 392 -9.31 26.57 -6.32
CA THR A 392 -10.74 26.71 -6.59
C THR A 392 -11.48 25.38 -6.35
N PRO A 393 -12.80 25.40 -6.12
CA PRO A 393 -13.61 24.17 -6.01
C PRO A 393 -13.68 23.34 -7.30
N TRP A 394 -13.20 23.86 -8.44
CA TRP A 394 -13.15 23.13 -9.72
C TRP A 394 -11.72 22.64 -9.97
N GLU A 395 -11.50 21.34 -9.85
CA GLU A 395 -10.22 20.74 -10.21
C GLU A 395 -9.99 20.81 -11.74
N PRO A 396 -8.80 21.20 -12.23
CA PRO A 396 -7.55 21.47 -11.51
C PRO A 396 -7.16 22.97 -11.45
N PHE A 397 -8.10 23.90 -11.28
CA PHE A 397 -7.81 25.35 -11.40
C PHE A 397 -7.33 25.98 -10.09
N VAL A 398 -6.17 26.65 -10.16
CA VAL A 398 -5.58 27.46 -9.08
C VAL A 398 -5.48 28.90 -9.54
N VAL A 399 -5.91 29.83 -8.68
CA VAL A 399 -5.74 31.27 -8.92
C VAL A 399 -4.63 31.78 -8.00
N LYS A 400 -3.65 32.44 -8.60
CA LYS A 400 -2.55 33.09 -7.90
C LYS A 400 -2.62 34.59 -8.16
N LEU A 401 -2.70 35.37 -7.09
CA LEU A 401 -2.58 36.83 -7.15
C LEU A 401 -1.28 37.22 -6.46
N GLU A 402 -0.39 37.88 -7.18
CA GLU A 402 0.91 38.31 -6.67
C GLU A 402 0.97 39.85 -6.67
N TYR A 403 1.52 40.40 -5.60
CA TYR A 403 1.94 41.78 -5.49
C TYR A 403 3.46 41.79 -5.47
N GLU A 404 4.05 42.41 -6.49
CA GLU A 404 5.51 42.57 -6.68
C GLU A 404 5.95 44.01 -6.44
#